data_AF-A0A847HVH1-F1
#
_entry.id   AF-A0A847HVH1-F1
#
_cell.length_a   1.000
_cell.length_b   1.000
_cell.length_c   1.000
_cell.angle_alpha   90.00
_cell.angle_beta   90.00
_cell.angle_gamma   90.00
#
_symmetry.space_group_name_H-M   'P 1'
#
loop_
_entity.id
_entity.type
_entity.pdbx_description
1 polymer ?
#
loop_
_entity_poly.entity_id
_entity_poly.type
_entity_poly.pdbx_seq_one_letter_code
_entity_poly.pdbx_strand_id
1 'polypeptide(L)'
;ETGVDIEIVRFCGVFHNVSRGICNTLFLARPVGGRPRPTTESLETAYFPVAEALELVSFSNFRERIEACLRPDGQPVYVEFDG
;
A
#
# COMPACT_ATOMS: atom_id res chain seq x y z
N GLU A 1 -4.63 0.68 12.84
CA GLU A 1 -5.14 0.17 11.55
C GLU A 1 -5.48 -1.34 11.51
N THR A 2 -4.54 -2.30 11.42
CA THR A 2 -4.88 -3.70 11.01
C THR A 2 -4.74 -4.80 12.07
N GLY A 3 -3.94 -4.57 13.13
CA GLY A 3 -3.63 -5.58 14.15
C GLY A 3 -2.62 -6.65 13.72
N VAL A 4 -1.96 -6.47 12.58
CA VAL A 4 -0.89 -7.33 12.07
C VAL A 4 0.47 -6.70 12.40
N ASP A 5 1.40 -7.51 12.92
CA ASP A 5 2.78 -7.09 13.12
C ASP A 5 3.57 -7.39 11.83
N ILE A 6 4.35 -6.42 11.38
CA ILE A 6 5.05 -6.47 10.09
C ILE A 6 6.54 -6.17 10.24
N GLU A 7 7.33 -6.77 9.36
CA GLU A 7 8.73 -6.43 9.12
C GLU A 7 8.85 -5.78 7.74
N ILE A 8 9.49 -4.61 7.66
CA ILE A 8 9.74 -3.94 6.38
C ILE A 8 10.76 -4.75 5.59
N VAL A 9 10.39 -5.15 4.39
CA VAL A 9 11.26 -5.86 3.46
C VAL A 9 11.98 -4.87 2.55
N ARG A 10 11.26 -3.85 2.06
CA ARG A 10 11.81 -2.91 1.08
C ARG A 10 11.06 -1.59 1.03
N PHE A 11 11.80 -0.52 0.76
CA PHE A 11 11.24 0.76 0.34
C PHE A 11 10.96 0.76 -1.17
N CYS A 12 9.69 1.00 -1.55
CA CYS A 12 9.23 0.84 -2.93
C CYS A 12 9.20 2.16 -3.72
N GLY A 13 9.02 3.31 -3.04
CA GLY A 13 8.97 4.61 -3.72
C GLY A 13 8.02 5.62 -3.08
N VAL A 14 7.81 6.74 -3.78
CA VAL A 14 6.95 7.85 -3.37
C VAL A 14 5.96 8.19 -4.47
N PHE A 15 4.69 8.37 -4.09
CA PHE A 15 3.66 9.00 -4.90
C PHE A 15 3.31 10.37 -4.32
N HIS A 16 3.58 11.43 -5.08
CA HIS A 16 3.44 12.81 -4.62
C HIS A 16 2.31 13.53 -5.36
N ASN A 17 1.30 13.92 -4.60
CA ASN A 17 0.28 14.85 -5.05
C ASN A 17 0.79 16.28 -4.85
N VAL A 18 1.27 16.92 -5.90
CA VAL A 18 1.96 18.22 -5.80
C VAL A 18 0.99 19.36 -5.52
N SER A 19 -0.18 19.40 -6.17
CA SER A 19 -1.22 20.41 -5.90
C SER A 19 -1.74 20.37 -4.47
N ARG A 20 -1.75 19.21 -3.81
CA ARG A 20 -2.17 19.09 -2.40
C ARG A 20 -1.00 19.05 -1.41
N GLY A 21 0.24 19.01 -1.88
CA GLY A 21 1.44 18.87 -1.04
C GLY A 21 1.45 17.58 -0.21
N ILE A 22 0.93 16.47 -0.75
CA ILE A 22 0.81 15.18 -0.04
C ILE A 22 1.77 14.14 -0.63
N CYS A 23 2.71 13.66 0.19
CA CYS A 23 3.62 12.57 -0.16
C CYS A 23 3.16 11.23 0.45
N ASN A 24 3.01 10.21 -0.40
CA ASN A 24 2.71 8.85 0.01
C ASN A 24 3.95 7.99 -0.17
N THR A 25 4.56 7.59 0.93
CA THR A 25 5.76 6.74 0.94
C THR A 25 5.33 5.27 1.03
N LEU A 26 5.81 4.44 0.10
CA LEU A 26 5.36 3.06 -0.04
C LEU A 26 6.44 2.07 0.41
N PHE A 27 6.03 1.07 1.18
CA PHE A 27 6.89 -0.02 1.66
C PHE A 27 6.25 -1.38 1.38
N LEU A 28 7.08 -2.35 0.98
CA LEU A 28 6.71 -3.75 0.98
C LEU A 28 7.10 -4.34 2.33
N ALA A 29 6.17 -5.02 2.98
CA ALA A 29 6.36 -5.62 4.29
C ALA A 29 5.85 -7.06 4.34
N ARG A 30 6.41 -7.85 5.24
CA ARG A 30 6.02 -9.24 5.50
C ARG A 30 5.36 -9.33 6.87
N PRO A 31 4.23 -10.05 7.00
CA PRO A 31 3.64 -10.30 8.31
C PRO A 31 4.53 -11.22 9.13
N VAL A 32 4.81 -10.85 10.38
CA VAL A 32 5.64 -11.61 11.32
C VAL A 32 4.89 -11.98 12.61
N GLY A 33 3.71 -11.41 12.82
CA GLY A 33 2.90 -11.63 14.02
C GLY A 33 1.53 -10.98 13.90
N GLY A 34 0.79 -10.98 15.01
CA GLY A 34 -0.57 -10.46 15.06
C GLY A 34 -1.56 -11.24 14.21
N ARG A 35 -2.80 -10.74 14.13
CA ARG A 35 -3.86 -11.27 13.26
C ARG A 35 -4.74 -10.12 12.78
N PRO A 36 -5.21 -10.14 11.52
CA PRO A 36 -6.16 -9.17 11.02
C PRO A 36 -7.37 -9.05 11.95
N ARG A 37 -7.70 -7.83 12.36
CA ARG A 37 -8.86 -7.54 13.19
C ARG A 37 -9.39 -6.14 12.91
N PRO A 38 -10.70 -5.90 13.10
CA PRO A 38 -11.25 -4.54 13.10
C PRO A 38 -10.55 -3.68 14.16
N THR A 39 -10.42 -2.39 13.85
CA THR A 39 -9.91 -1.37 14.78
C THR A 39 -10.80 -0.15 14.72
N THR A 40 -10.50 0.88 15.51
CA THR A 40 -11.21 2.17 15.42
C THR A 40 -11.05 2.85 14.06
N GLU A 41 -10.08 2.42 13.25
CA GLU A 41 -9.75 3.01 11.95
C GLU A 41 -10.13 2.11 10.77
N SER A 42 -10.55 0.86 11.02
CA SER A 42 -10.83 -0.11 9.98
C SER A 42 -12.03 -0.97 10.34
N LEU A 43 -13.05 -0.97 9.47
CA LEU A 43 -14.27 -1.76 9.61
C LEU A 43 -13.99 -3.26 9.48
N GLU A 44 -13.09 -3.64 8.56
CA GLU A 44 -12.72 -5.02 8.28
C GLU A 44 -11.26 -5.11 7.83
N THR A 45 -10.60 -6.22 8.13
CA THR A 45 -9.23 -6.47 7.65
C THR A 45 -9.05 -7.95 7.41
N ALA A 46 -8.57 -8.32 6.23
CA ALA A 46 -8.32 -9.69 5.81
C ALA A 46 -7.16 -9.76 4.82
N TYR A 47 -6.65 -10.97 4.60
CA TYR A 47 -5.69 -11.27 3.54
C TYR A 47 -6.41 -11.73 2.29
N PHE A 48 -5.95 -11.22 1.15
CA PHE A 48 -6.52 -11.54 -0.17
C PHE A 48 -5.42 -11.96 -1.13
N PRO A 49 -5.70 -12.86 -2.09
CA PRO A 49 -4.88 -13.03 -3.27
C PRO A 49 -4.72 -11.68 -3.99
N VAL A 50 -3.55 -11.44 -4.59
CA VAL A 50 -3.25 -10.16 -5.26
C VAL A 50 -4.30 -9.79 -6.29
N ALA A 51 -4.70 -10.73 -7.16
CA ALA A 51 -5.69 -10.47 -8.19
C ALA A 51 -7.04 -10.02 -7.60
N GLU A 52 -7.49 -10.65 -6.52
CA GLU A 52 -8.72 -10.26 -5.83
C GLU A 52 -8.58 -8.88 -5.16
N ALA A 53 -7.46 -8.65 -4.46
CA ALA A 53 -7.20 -7.36 -3.82
C ALA A 53 -7.24 -6.19 -4.82
N LEU A 54 -6.67 -6.36 -6.02
CA LEU A 54 -6.66 -5.32 -7.04
C LEU A 54 -8.04 -5.00 -7.63
N GLU A 55 -8.98 -5.94 -7.57
CA GLU A 55 -10.37 -5.72 -7.99
C GLU A 55 -11.21 -5.05 -6.88
N LEU A 56 -10.85 -5.25 -5.61
CA LEU A 56 -11.50 -4.61 -4.46
C LEU A 56 -11.07 -3.13 -4.26
N VAL A 57 -9.90 -2.74 -4.77
CA VAL A 57 -9.36 -1.39 -4.63
C VAL A 57 -10.07 -0.43 -5.57
N SER A 58 -10.96 0.40 -5.02
CA SER A 58 -11.77 1.35 -5.78
C SER A 58 -11.29 2.81 -5.70
N PHE A 59 -10.37 3.11 -4.78
CA PHE A 59 -9.99 4.50 -4.50
C PHE A 59 -8.74 4.97 -5.27
N SER A 60 -8.94 5.92 -6.18
CA SER A 60 -7.88 6.70 -6.84
C SER A 60 -6.75 5.80 -7.42
N ASN A 61 -5.49 6.22 -7.28
CA ASN A 61 -4.30 5.51 -7.77
C ASN A 61 -3.77 4.43 -6.80
N PHE A 62 -4.57 3.93 -5.85
CA PHE A 62 -4.10 2.89 -4.93
C PHE A 62 -3.74 1.58 -5.65
N ARG A 63 -4.47 1.21 -6.71
CA ARG A 63 -4.17 0.04 -7.52
C ARG A 63 -2.76 0.12 -8.11
N GLU A 64 -2.43 1.25 -8.74
CA GLU A 64 -1.11 1.51 -9.31
C GLU A 64 0.00 1.48 -8.25
N ARG A 65 -0.25 2.05 -7.06
CA ARG A 65 0.70 2.00 -5.94
C ARG A 65 0.99 0.57 -5.48
N ILE A 66 -0.04 -0.28 -5.38
CA ILE A 66 0.11 -1.69 -5.01
C ILE A 66 0.92 -2.43 -6.08
N GLU A 67 0.55 -2.26 -7.36
CA GLU A 67 1.27 -2.86 -8.49
C GLU A 67 2.73 -2.42 -8.52
N ALA A 68 3.00 -1.13 -8.27
CA ALA A 68 4.35 -0.60 -8.18
C ALA A 68 5.15 -1.31 -7.08
N CYS A 69 4.59 -1.52 -5.89
CA CYS A 69 5.25 -2.25 -4.79
C CYS A 69 5.58 -3.72 -5.12
N LEU A 70 4.75 -4.38 -5.94
CA LEU A 70 4.90 -5.78 -6.31
C LEU A 70 5.89 -6.02 -7.45
N ARG A 71 6.28 -4.98 -8.20
CA ARG A 71 7.31 -5.06 -9.24
C ARG A 71 8.67 -4.60 -8.70
N PRO A 72 9.58 -5.50 -8.34
CA PRO A 72 10.89 -5.13 -7.79
C PRO A 72 11.75 -4.34 -8.78
N ASP A 73 11.65 -4.68 -10.07
CA ASP A 73 12.43 -4.03 -11.12
C ASP A 73 11.89 -2.61 -11.36
N GLY A 74 12.75 -1.62 -11.17
CA GLY A 74 12.40 -0.19 -11.33
C GLY A 74 12.04 0.52 -10.02
N GLN A 75 12.19 -0.12 -8.86
CA GLN A 75 12.11 0.54 -7.55
C GLN A 75 13.48 1.10 -7.10
N PRO A 76 13.51 2.20 -6.32
CA PRO A 76 12.36 2.97 -5.85
C PRO A 76 11.76 3.83 -6.97
N VAL A 77 10.43 3.92 -6.99
CA VAL A 77 9.73 4.80 -7.95
C VAL A 77 9.50 6.19 -7.36
N TYR A 78 9.49 7.21 -8.21
CA TYR A 78 8.90 8.51 -7.90
C TYR A 78 7.84 8.82 -8.94
N VAL A 79 6.59 9.00 -8.48
CA VAL A 79 5.46 9.33 -9.35
C VAL A 79 4.85 10.62 -8.84
N GLU A 80 4.91 11.66 -9.67
CA GLU A 80 4.23 12.92 -9.47
C GLU A 80 2.86 12.89 -10.15
N PHE A 81 1.84 13.43 -9.48
CA PHE A 81 0.52 13.59 -10.06
C PHE A 81 -0.21 14.81 -9.49
N ASP A 82 -1.21 15.26 -10.24
CA ASP A 82 -2.19 16.27 -9.83
C ASP A 82 -3.60 15.68 -9.89
N GLY A 83 -4.34 15.73 -8.77
CA GLY A 83 -5.68 15.15 -8.66
C GLY A 83 -6.22 15.03 -7.24
#